data_AF-A0A2K3NJ90-F1
#
_entry.id   AF-A0A2K3NJ90-F1
#
_cell.length_a   1.000
_cell.length_b   1.000
_cell.length_c   1.000
_cell.angle_alpha   90.00
_cell.angle_beta   90.00
_cell.angle_gamma   90.00
#
_symmetry.space_group_name_H-M   'P 1'
#
loop_
_entity.id
_entity.type
_entity.pdbx_description
1 polymer ?
#
loop_
_entity_poly.entity_id
_entity_poly.type
_entity_poly.pdbx_seq_one_letter_code
_entity_poly.pdbx_strand_id
1 'polypeptide(L)'
;MSTANKLVTRRELLERWRGIEEEEEEGNADDDDVVDPSIHRRLQLHKEQWFADAYNFLICLPSENHIWCGMWELMGPLLETFYNYYKDDRKDSPLRRLWKRISDEMKHCLQCISQHHQAQDTYNTEYESSSIGPLLDILQKLDHERVTSHLSDINARITGQKYDSARDNAEVVIVLYEVLMFPILLDYQPLFTEFELFVEAIDNKHELALSGHQQFPGVYALLFCKRSVRSVGYRLAGSMGRVRRAADLEPLQPLLKKFIGCLEADVLPLVMETSAPRTPLDRMSIWIGIKSLLGFLDPPAFEEGILENYPFFLDIVLNHISGDSLEFSHAVTCLRILFEML
;
A
#
# COMPACT_ATOMS: atom_id res chain seq x y z
N MET A 1 -10.19 -46.88 -0.70
CA MET A 1 -11.02 -46.47 0.45
C MET A 1 -11.01 -44.96 0.49
N SER A 2 -12.15 -44.33 0.17
CA SER A 2 -12.31 -42.88 0.18
C SER A 2 -12.32 -42.42 1.64
N THR A 3 -11.26 -41.73 2.06
CA THR A 3 -11.28 -40.96 3.31
C THR A 3 -12.26 -39.81 3.10
N ALA A 4 -13.39 -39.86 3.79
CA ALA A 4 -14.25 -38.70 3.93
C ALA A 4 -13.39 -37.56 4.50
N ASN A 5 -13.18 -36.49 3.73
CA ASN A 5 -12.54 -35.28 4.23
C ASN A 5 -13.38 -34.78 5.40
N LYS A 6 -12.89 -35.01 6.62
CA LYS A 6 -13.47 -34.43 7.83
C LYS A 6 -13.40 -32.91 7.62
N LEU A 7 -14.55 -32.26 7.56
CA LEU A 7 -14.63 -30.81 7.39
C LEU A 7 -14.01 -30.17 8.65
N VAL A 8 -12.78 -29.70 8.52
CA VAL A 8 -12.08 -28.99 9.60
C VAL A 8 -12.81 -27.67 9.84
N THR A 9 -13.10 -27.37 11.10
CA THR A 9 -13.80 -26.14 11.49
C THR A 9 -12.83 -25.03 11.86
N ARG A 10 -13.27 -23.76 11.79
CA ARG A 10 -12.50 -22.60 12.26
C ARG A 10 -11.97 -22.81 13.68
N ARG A 11 -12.84 -23.26 14.60
CA ARG A 11 -12.47 -23.45 16.01
C ARG A 11 -11.35 -24.48 16.15
N GLU A 12 -11.45 -25.61 15.45
CA GLU A 12 -10.42 -26.65 15.48
C GLU A 12 -9.08 -26.14 14.92
N LEU A 13 -9.08 -25.32 13.87
CA LEU A 13 -7.85 -24.70 13.35
C LEU A 13 -7.23 -23.76 14.39
N LEU A 14 -8.02 -22.89 15.01
CA LEU A 14 -7.51 -21.95 16.02
C LEU A 14 -6.99 -22.66 17.27
N GLU A 15 -7.67 -23.70 17.73
CA GLU A 15 -7.20 -24.52 18.86
C GLU A 15 -5.87 -25.21 18.54
N ARG A 16 -5.74 -25.75 17.33
CA ARG A 16 -4.47 -26.36 16.88
C ARG A 16 -3.34 -25.35 16.73
N TRP A 17 -3.63 -24.13 16.26
CA TRP A 17 -2.61 -23.09 16.13
C TRP A 17 -2.09 -22.66 17.50
N ARG A 18 -2.99 -22.41 18.47
CA ARG A 18 -2.58 -22.11 19.85
C ARG A 18 -1.70 -23.21 20.46
N GLY A 19 -2.06 -24.47 20.25
CA GLY A 19 -1.22 -25.58 20.72
C GLY A 19 0.17 -25.62 20.07
N ILE A 20 0.29 -25.20 18.80
CA ILE A 20 1.59 -25.06 18.13
C ILE A 20 2.41 -23.92 18.74
N GLU A 21 1.80 -22.78 19.02
CA GLU A 21 2.45 -21.63 19.68
C GLU A 21 2.93 -22.00 21.09
N GLU A 22 2.07 -22.67 21.89
CA GLU A 22 2.42 -23.17 23.22
C GLU A 22 3.60 -24.17 23.16
N GLU A 23 3.60 -25.11 22.21
CA GLU A 23 4.73 -26.04 22.00
C GLU A 23 6.03 -25.32 21.58
N GLU A 24 5.95 -24.19 20.87
CA GLU A 24 7.11 -23.38 20.49
C GLU A 24 7.68 -22.58 21.65
N GLU A 25 6.83 -22.00 22.50
CA GLU A 25 7.26 -21.25 23.68
C GLU A 25 7.91 -22.17 24.72
N GLU A 26 7.33 -23.35 24.97
CA GLU A 26 7.88 -24.34 25.89
C GLU A 26 9.25 -24.87 25.42
N GLY A 27 9.43 -25.10 24.12
CA GLY A 27 10.68 -25.60 23.54
C GLY A 27 11.83 -24.58 23.51
N ASN A 28 11.53 -23.28 23.62
CA ASN A 28 12.52 -22.19 23.67
C ASN A 28 12.88 -21.77 25.10
N ALA A 29 12.15 -22.24 26.12
CA ALA A 29 12.38 -21.91 27.52
C ALA A 29 13.48 -22.76 28.19
N ASP A 30 13.85 -23.89 27.58
CA ASP A 30 14.94 -24.75 28.05
C ASP A 30 16.28 -24.23 27.49
N ASP A 31 16.93 -23.35 28.27
CA ASP A 31 18.25 -22.72 28.02
C ASP A 31 19.44 -23.73 28.02
N ASP A 32 19.17 -25.03 27.90
CA ASP A 32 20.15 -26.12 27.85
C ASP A 32 20.27 -26.69 26.41
N ASP A 33 20.83 -25.89 25.50
CA ASP A 33 21.57 -26.14 24.23
C ASP A 33 21.30 -27.37 23.33
N VAL A 34 20.27 -28.19 23.54
CA VAL A 34 19.87 -29.27 22.62
C VAL A 34 18.35 -29.38 22.59
N VAL A 35 17.70 -28.53 21.78
CA VAL A 35 16.32 -28.77 21.35
C VAL A 35 16.26 -30.17 20.74
N ASP A 36 15.50 -31.08 21.34
CA ASP A 36 15.36 -32.46 20.85
C ASP A 36 14.92 -32.42 19.37
N PRO A 37 15.72 -32.96 18.43
CA PRO A 37 15.35 -33.01 17.02
C PRO A 37 14.00 -33.69 16.76
N SER A 38 13.53 -34.53 17.68
CA SER A 38 12.23 -35.18 17.63
C SER A 38 11.07 -34.19 17.87
N ILE A 39 11.24 -33.23 18.79
CA ILE A 39 10.26 -32.17 19.09
C ILE A 39 10.17 -31.22 17.90
N HIS A 40 11.31 -30.75 17.38
CA HIS A 40 11.32 -29.87 16.20
C HIS A 40 10.66 -30.52 14.98
N ARG A 41 10.92 -31.81 14.73
CA ARG A 41 10.28 -32.53 13.62
C ARG A 41 8.77 -32.68 13.81
N ARG A 42 8.31 -32.95 15.05
CA ARG A 42 6.87 -33.05 15.36
C ARG A 42 6.17 -31.71 15.13
N LEU A 43 6.76 -30.63 15.62
CA LEU A 43 6.25 -29.28 15.47
C LEU A 43 6.16 -28.87 14.00
N GLN A 44 7.21 -29.15 13.22
CA GLN A 44 7.20 -28.91 11.77
C GLN A 44 6.06 -29.67 11.08
N LEU A 45 5.83 -30.94 11.45
CA LEU A 45 4.71 -31.73 10.91
C LEU A 45 3.35 -31.13 11.30
N HIS A 46 3.20 -30.65 12.53
CA HIS A 46 1.98 -30.00 13.00
C HIS A 46 1.71 -28.70 12.23
N LYS A 47 2.74 -27.87 12.00
CA LYS A 47 2.66 -26.66 11.17
C LYS A 47 2.29 -26.98 9.73
N GLU A 48 2.97 -27.93 9.10
CA GLU A 48 2.68 -28.34 7.71
C GLU A 48 1.23 -28.82 7.55
N GLN A 49 0.76 -29.67 8.46
CA GLN A 49 -0.62 -30.15 8.45
C GLN A 49 -1.61 -29.02 8.72
N TRP A 50 -1.29 -28.10 9.63
CA TRP A 50 -2.14 -26.96 9.95
C TRP A 50 -2.27 -26.03 8.74
N PHE A 51 -1.17 -25.66 8.10
CA PHE A 51 -1.19 -24.81 6.91
C PHE A 51 -1.99 -25.46 5.79
N ALA A 52 -1.78 -26.76 5.52
CA ALA A 52 -2.54 -27.48 4.50
C ALA A 52 -4.05 -27.45 4.76
N ASP A 53 -4.47 -27.68 6.00
CA ASP A 53 -5.88 -27.65 6.39
C ASP A 53 -6.47 -26.22 6.36
N ALA A 54 -5.72 -25.23 6.83
CA ALA A 54 -6.11 -23.82 6.84
C ALA A 54 -6.28 -23.27 5.41
N TYR A 55 -5.36 -23.59 4.50
CA TYR A 55 -5.48 -23.25 3.08
C TYR A 55 -6.76 -23.82 2.47
N ASN A 56 -7.00 -25.12 2.66
CA ASN A 56 -8.19 -25.78 2.14
C ASN A 56 -9.47 -25.19 2.73
N PHE A 57 -9.45 -24.86 4.02
CA PHE A 57 -10.58 -24.23 4.70
C PHE A 57 -10.88 -22.85 4.09
N LEU A 58 -9.91 -21.94 4.04
CA LEU A 58 -10.11 -20.56 3.57
C LEU A 58 -10.47 -20.49 2.08
N ILE A 59 -9.81 -21.27 1.23
CA ILE A 59 -10.08 -21.28 -0.22
C ILE A 59 -11.48 -21.81 -0.53
N CYS A 60 -12.00 -22.73 0.29
CA CYS A 60 -13.32 -23.34 0.10
C CYS A 60 -14.44 -22.59 0.84
N LEU A 61 -14.16 -21.46 1.49
CA LEU A 61 -15.20 -20.66 2.13
C LEU A 61 -16.23 -20.18 1.09
N PRO A 62 -17.52 -20.14 1.46
CA PRO A 62 -18.55 -19.46 0.67
C PRO A 62 -18.15 -18.02 0.36
N SER A 63 -18.58 -17.51 -0.80
CA SER A 63 -18.18 -16.18 -1.27
C SER A 63 -18.53 -15.06 -0.29
N GLU A 64 -19.62 -15.22 0.46
CA GLU A 64 -20.09 -14.25 1.46
C GLU A 64 -19.23 -14.22 2.73
N ASN A 65 -18.46 -15.27 2.98
CA ASN A 65 -17.56 -15.37 4.13
C ASN A 65 -16.17 -14.88 3.73
N HIS A 66 -15.87 -13.66 4.11
CA HIS A 66 -14.60 -13.02 3.78
C HIS A 66 -13.49 -13.49 4.72
N ILE A 67 -12.29 -13.62 4.16
CA ILE A 67 -11.10 -14.07 4.85
C ILE A 67 -10.60 -12.95 5.76
N TRP A 68 -10.34 -11.76 5.22
CA TRP A 68 -9.76 -10.66 6.02
C TRP A 68 -10.72 -10.12 7.07
N CYS A 69 -11.97 -9.80 6.75
CA CYS A 69 -12.87 -9.23 7.76
C CYS A 69 -13.63 -10.26 8.62
N GLY A 70 -13.52 -11.57 8.31
CA GLY A 70 -14.26 -12.62 9.01
C GLY A 70 -13.39 -13.72 9.63
N MET A 71 -12.22 -13.98 9.07
CA MET A 71 -11.32 -15.08 9.43
C MET A 71 -9.86 -14.62 9.57
N TRP A 72 -9.63 -13.36 9.97
CA TRP A 72 -8.29 -12.78 10.06
C TRP A 72 -7.33 -13.58 10.95
N GLU A 73 -7.84 -14.17 12.04
CA GLU A 73 -7.05 -15.00 12.98
C GLU A 73 -6.43 -16.22 12.30
N LEU A 74 -7.01 -16.70 11.21
CA LEU A 74 -6.45 -17.78 10.39
C LEU A 74 -5.55 -17.24 9.26
N MET A 75 -5.87 -16.06 8.74
CA MET A 75 -5.10 -15.42 7.67
C MET A 75 -3.74 -14.91 8.15
N GLY A 76 -3.67 -14.39 9.37
CA GLY A 76 -2.44 -13.85 9.98
C GLY A 76 -1.27 -14.84 9.88
N PRO A 77 -1.35 -16.02 10.51
CA PRO A 77 -0.28 -17.03 10.41
C PRO A 77 0.04 -17.46 8.98
N LEU A 78 -0.94 -17.45 8.08
CA LEU A 78 -0.74 -17.81 6.68
C LEU A 78 0.08 -16.78 5.90
N LEU A 79 0.21 -15.52 6.37
CA LEU A 79 1.05 -14.52 5.71
C LEU A 79 2.50 -14.97 5.61
N GLU A 80 3.04 -15.67 6.60
CA GLU A 80 4.42 -16.18 6.55
C GLU A 80 4.68 -17.04 5.31
N THR A 81 3.68 -17.78 4.86
CA THR A 81 3.85 -18.66 3.70
C THR A 81 4.06 -17.88 2.39
N PHE A 82 3.75 -16.58 2.35
CA PHE A 82 3.96 -15.70 1.19
C PHE A 82 5.44 -15.44 0.89
N TYR A 83 6.38 -15.72 1.82
CA TYR A 83 7.83 -15.74 1.49
C TYR A 83 8.16 -16.63 0.28
N ASN A 84 7.30 -17.60 -0.01
CA ASN A 84 7.48 -18.55 -1.09
C ASN A 84 6.58 -18.25 -2.31
N TYR A 85 5.85 -17.12 -2.34
CA TYR A 85 4.88 -16.81 -3.40
C TYR A 85 5.49 -16.86 -4.80
N TYR A 86 6.63 -16.21 -4.99
CA TYR A 86 7.34 -16.20 -6.28
C TYR A 86 8.27 -17.40 -6.47
N LYS A 87 8.40 -18.29 -5.47
CA LYS A 87 9.17 -19.54 -5.62
C LYS A 87 8.34 -20.66 -6.24
N ASP A 88 7.01 -20.58 -6.17
CA ASP A 88 6.09 -21.55 -6.77
C ASP A 88 5.45 -20.99 -8.06
N ASP A 89 5.89 -21.50 -9.20
CA ASP A 89 5.40 -21.10 -10.53
C ASP A 89 4.06 -21.75 -10.91
N ARG A 90 3.57 -22.72 -10.12
CA ARG A 90 2.31 -23.40 -10.42
C ARG A 90 1.14 -22.46 -10.23
N LYS A 91 0.37 -22.24 -11.30
CA LYS A 91 -0.80 -21.33 -11.31
C LYS A 91 -1.92 -21.77 -10.36
N ASP A 92 -2.01 -23.07 -10.09
CA ASP A 92 -3.01 -23.70 -9.24
C ASP A 92 -2.51 -23.94 -7.81
N SER A 93 -1.34 -23.40 -7.43
CA SER A 93 -0.84 -23.53 -6.06
C SER A 93 -1.84 -22.96 -5.04
N PRO A 94 -1.96 -23.57 -3.84
CA PRO A 94 -2.86 -23.09 -2.80
C PRO A 94 -2.65 -21.61 -2.48
N LEU A 95 -1.39 -21.16 -2.45
CA LEU A 95 -1.02 -19.78 -2.18
C LEU A 95 -1.54 -18.80 -3.25
N ARG A 96 -1.43 -19.13 -4.55
CA ARG A 96 -1.99 -18.30 -5.62
C ARG A 96 -3.51 -18.30 -5.63
N ARG A 97 -4.14 -19.44 -5.32
CA ARG A 97 -5.60 -19.55 -5.18
C ARG A 97 -6.11 -18.72 -4.00
N LEU A 98 -5.41 -18.75 -2.87
CA LEU A 98 -5.70 -17.92 -1.70
C LEU A 98 -5.54 -16.44 -2.04
N TRP A 99 -4.40 -16.05 -2.63
CA TRP A 99 -4.17 -14.66 -3.05
C TRP A 99 -5.27 -14.14 -3.98
N LYS A 100 -5.65 -14.95 -4.99
CA LYS A 100 -6.75 -14.61 -5.88
C LYS A 100 -8.06 -14.41 -5.11
N ARG A 101 -8.38 -15.31 -4.18
CA ARG A 101 -9.60 -15.24 -3.36
C ARG A 101 -9.63 -13.95 -2.54
N ILE A 102 -8.58 -13.62 -1.81
CA ILE A 102 -8.53 -12.39 -1.00
C ILE A 102 -8.51 -11.13 -1.88
N SER A 103 -7.87 -11.19 -3.05
CA SER A 103 -7.89 -10.11 -4.03
C SER A 103 -9.31 -9.81 -4.53
N ASP A 104 -10.08 -10.85 -4.84
CA ASP A 104 -11.47 -10.70 -5.31
C ASP A 104 -12.41 -10.18 -4.21
N GLU A 105 -12.16 -10.53 -2.94
CA GLU A 105 -12.87 -9.96 -1.79
C GLU A 105 -12.55 -8.48 -1.58
N MET A 106 -11.27 -8.09 -1.64
CA MET A 106 -10.85 -6.70 -1.44
C MET A 106 -11.43 -5.75 -2.49
N LYS A 107 -11.67 -6.21 -3.72
CA LYS A 107 -12.37 -5.41 -4.76
C LYS A 107 -13.77 -4.97 -4.36
N HIS A 108 -14.40 -5.65 -3.40
CA HIS A 108 -15.80 -5.45 -3.02
C HIS A 108 -16.01 -5.18 -1.52
N CYS A 109 -14.96 -5.15 -0.71
CA CYS A 109 -15.06 -5.00 0.73
C CYS A 109 -13.98 -4.08 1.32
N LEU A 110 -14.40 -2.89 1.73
CA LEU A 110 -13.54 -1.91 2.43
C LEU A 110 -12.89 -2.50 3.69
N GLN A 111 -13.65 -3.26 4.48
CA GLN A 111 -13.11 -3.86 5.71
C GLN A 111 -11.99 -4.86 5.41
N CYS A 112 -12.08 -5.62 4.31
CA CYS A 112 -11.00 -6.52 3.92
C CYS A 112 -9.72 -5.75 3.59
N ILE A 113 -9.83 -4.63 2.87
CA ILE A 113 -8.69 -3.76 2.55
C ILE A 113 -8.07 -3.21 3.85
N SER A 114 -8.89 -2.64 4.74
CA SER A 114 -8.40 -2.07 5.99
C SER A 114 -7.69 -3.12 6.85
N GLN A 115 -8.24 -4.33 6.98
CA GLN A 115 -7.63 -5.42 7.76
C GLN A 115 -6.34 -5.94 7.11
N HIS A 116 -6.29 -6.04 5.77
CA HIS A 116 -5.11 -6.45 5.03
C HIS A 116 -3.93 -5.50 5.23
N HIS A 117 -4.15 -4.19 5.08
CA HIS A 117 -3.10 -3.20 5.31
C HIS A 117 -2.75 -3.06 6.79
N GLN A 118 -3.74 -3.11 7.68
CA GLN A 118 -3.49 -3.12 9.13
C GLN A 118 -2.60 -4.29 9.55
N ALA A 119 -2.82 -5.48 8.99
CA ALA A 119 -1.96 -6.63 9.25
C ALA A 119 -0.52 -6.35 8.82
N GLN A 120 -0.29 -5.79 7.63
CA GLN A 120 1.06 -5.41 7.19
C GLN A 120 1.72 -4.40 8.14
N ASP A 121 0.98 -3.39 8.60
CA ASP A 121 1.46 -2.39 9.56
C ASP A 121 1.82 -3.02 10.92
N THR A 122 1.00 -3.95 11.41
CA THR A 122 1.27 -4.74 12.61
C THR A 122 2.58 -5.52 12.45
N TYR A 123 2.75 -6.23 11.33
CA TYR A 123 3.99 -6.97 11.06
C TYR A 123 5.22 -6.07 10.99
N ASN A 124 5.10 -4.88 10.40
CA ASN A 124 6.18 -3.91 10.34
C ASN A 124 6.56 -3.33 11.71
N THR A 125 5.62 -3.29 12.66
CA THR A 125 5.82 -2.71 14.00
C THR A 125 6.27 -3.76 15.02
N GLU A 126 5.77 -5.00 14.93
CA GLU A 126 6.00 -6.05 15.92
C GLU A 126 7.27 -6.87 15.67
N TYR A 127 7.77 -6.92 14.43
CA TYR A 127 8.92 -7.74 14.06
C TYR A 127 10.10 -6.91 13.58
N GLU A 128 11.31 -7.47 13.71
CA GLU A 128 12.52 -6.84 13.18
C GLU A 128 12.49 -6.73 11.65
N SER A 129 12.78 -5.53 11.15
CA SER A 129 12.77 -5.20 9.72
C SER A 129 13.66 -6.13 8.87
N SER A 130 14.78 -6.60 9.40
CA SER A 130 15.69 -7.55 8.73
C SER A 130 15.02 -8.91 8.46
N SER A 131 14.12 -9.33 9.34
CA SER A 131 13.38 -10.58 9.23
C SER A 131 12.14 -10.39 8.35
N ILE A 132 11.32 -9.39 8.66
CA ILE A 132 9.99 -9.23 8.05
C ILE A 132 9.98 -8.45 6.73
N GLY A 133 11.00 -7.62 6.49
CA GLY A 133 11.12 -6.79 5.29
C GLY A 133 10.91 -7.55 3.98
N PRO A 134 11.55 -8.70 3.75
CA PRO A 134 11.35 -9.46 2.51
C PRO A 134 9.93 -9.99 2.31
N LEU A 135 9.16 -10.24 3.38
CA LEU A 135 7.74 -10.60 3.25
C LEU A 135 6.91 -9.38 2.84
N LEU A 136 7.13 -8.25 3.51
CA LEU A 136 6.44 -7.00 3.21
C LEU A 136 6.71 -6.54 1.76
N ASP A 137 7.94 -6.69 1.27
CA ASP A 137 8.28 -6.42 -0.13
C ASP A 137 7.48 -7.29 -1.11
N ILE A 138 7.28 -8.57 -0.78
CA ILE A 138 6.46 -9.50 -1.59
C ILE A 138 5.00 -9.06 -1.56
N LEU A 139 4.43 -8.80 -0.37
CA LEU A 139 3.04 -8.39 -0.21
C LEU A 139 2.76 -7.06 -0.92
N GLN A 140 3.66 -6.09 -0.78
CA GLN A 140 3.57 -4.80 -1.45
C GLN A 140 3.58 -4.97 -2.97
N LYS A 141 4.45 -5.83 -3.51
CA LYS A 141 4.46 -6.13 -4.95
C LYS A 141 3.15 -6.77 -5.41
N LEU A 142 2.58 -7.67 -4.62
CA LEU A 142 1.30 -8.30 -4.93
C LEU A 142 0.14 -7.30 -4.90
N ASP A 143 0.14 -6.37 -3.94
CA ASP A 143 -0.82 -5.28 -3.87
C ASP A 143 -0.71 -4.35 -5.07
N HIS A 144 0.51 -3.97 -5.46
CA HIS A 144 0.75 -3.21 -6.68
C HIS A 144 0.18 -3.92 -7.92
N GLU A 145 0.46 -5.21 -8.10
CA GLU A 145 -0.05 -6.00 -9.24
C GLU A 145 -1.59 -6.07 -9.22
N ARG A 146 -2.19 -6.36 -8.06
CA ARG A 146 -3.65 -6.49 -7.88
C ARG A 146 -4.36 -5.18 -8.19
N VAL A 147 -3.94 -4.08 -7.55
CA VAL A 147 -4.61 -2.79 -7.65
C VAL A 147 -4.39 -2.18 -9.04
N THR A 148 -3.20 -2.34 -9.64
CA THR A 148 -2.95 -1.92 -11.02
C THR A 148 -3.88 -2.64 -12.00
N SER A 149 -4.01 -3.97 -11.88
CA SER A 149 -4.91 -4.75 -12.74
C SER A 149 -6.36 -4.31 -12.56
N HIS A 150 -6.78 -4.04 -11.32
CA HIS A 150 -8.13 -3.61 -11.01
C HIS A 150 -8.46 -2.23 -11.61
N LEU A 151 -7.57 -1.25 -11.45
CA LEU A 151 -7.70 0.06 -12.07
C LEU A 151 -7.76 -0.04 -13.61
N SER A 152 -6.88 -0.84 -14.20
CA SER A 152 -6.85 -1.06 -15.65
C SER A 152 -8.16 -1.66 -16.17
N ASP A 153 -8.74 -2.63 -15.46
CA ASP A 153 -10.03 -3.22 -15.81
C ASP A 153 -11.16 -2.17 -15.77
N ILE A 154 -11.17 -1.27 -14.78
CA ILE A 154 -12.17 -0.20 -14.68
C ILE A 154 -11.96 0.83 -15.80
N ASN A 155 -10.73 1.28 -16.03
CA ASN A 155 -10.36 2.20 -17.10
C ASN A 155 -10.76 1.67 -18.48
N ALA A 156 -10.56 0.37 -18.72
CA ALA A 156 -10.98 -0.29 -19.95
C ALA A 156 -12.51 -0.30 -20.10
N ARG A 157 -13.28 -0.51 -19.01
CA ARG A 157 -14.75 -0.41 -19.03
C ARG A 157 -15.22 1.01 -19.33
N ILE A 158 -14.60 2.02 -18.72
CA ILE A 158 -14.93 3.43 -18.95
C ILE A 158 -14.66 3.83 -20.40
N THR A 159 -13.45 3.54 -20.90
CA THR A 159 -13.02 3.86 -22.26
C THR A 159 -13.87 3.12 -23.30
N GLY A 160 -14.19 1.86 -23.03
CA GLY A 160 -15.05 1.04 -23.88
C GLY A 160 -16.55 1.35 -23.80
N GLN A 161 -16.96 2.40 -23.06
CA GLN A 161 -18.36 2.77 -22.82
C GLN A 161 -19.22 1.64 -22.23
N LYS A 162 -18.58 0.70 -21.50
CA LYS A 162 -19.24 -0.42 -20.80
C LYS A 162 -19.48 -0.14 -19.31
N TYR A 163 -18.98 1.00 -18.82
CA TYR A 163 -19.15 1.44 -17.44
C TYR A 163 -20.61 1.82 -17.16
N ASP A 164 -21.18 1.22 -16.12
CA ASP A 164 -22.52 1.45 -15.63
C ASP A 164 -22.47 1.90 -14.17
N SER A 165 -22.77 3.19 -13.94
CA SER A 165 -22.77 3.80 -12.61
C SER A 165 -23.67 3.07 -11.60
N ALA A 166 -24.77 2.44 -12.02
CA ALA A 166 -25.64 1.73 -11.09
C ALA A 166 -24.98 0.47 -10.52
N ARG A 167 -24.02 -0.10 -11.23
CA ARG A 167 -23.37 -1.39 -10.90
C ARG A 167 -21.93 -1.21 -10.44
N ASP A 168 -21.20 -0.32 -11.08
CA ASP A 168 -19.75 -0.15 -10.91
C ASP A 168 -19.39 0.86 -9.79
N ASN A 169 -20.34 1.70 -9.34
CA ASN A 169 -20.05 2.75 -8.34
C ASN A 169 -19.44 2.20 -7.04
N ALA A 170 -19.90 1.04 -6.57
CA ALA A 170 -19.37 0.45 -5.33
C ALA A 170 -17.88 0.10 -5.49
N GLU A 171 -17.53 -0.53 -6.62
CA GLU A 171 -16.14 -0.90 -6.95
C GLU A 171 -15.25 0.34 -7.12
N VAL A 172 -15.76 1.41 -7.74
CA VAL A 172 -15.08 2.71 -7.89
C VAL A 172 -14.78 3.33 -6.52
N VAL A 173 -15.74 3.37 -5.61
CA VAL A 173 -15.54 3.92 -4.26
C VAL A 173 -14.50 3.09 -3.49
N ILE A 174 -14.52 1.77 -3.66
CA ILE A 174 -13.60 0.87 -2.98
C ILE A 174 -12.15 1.08 -3.43
N VAL A 175 -11.90 1.13 -4.74
CA VAL A 175 -10.53 1.34 -5.25
C VAL A 175 -10.04 2.77 -4.98
N LEU A 176 -10.93 3.77 -5.00
CA LEU A 176 -10.61 5.14 -4.56
C LEU A 176 -10.19 5.15 -3.10
N TYR A 177 -10.96 4.49 -2.22
CA TYR A 177 -10.63 4.38 -0.82
C TYR A 177 -9.25 3.73 -0.64
N GLU A 178 -8.99 2.60 -1.28
CA GLU A 178 -7.74 1.86 -1.14
C GLU A 178 -6.52 2.72 -1.48
N VAL A 179 -6.51 3.31 -2.69
CA VAL A 179 -5.36 4.08 -3.17
C VAL A 179 -5.19 5.38 -2.39
N LEU A 180 -6.29 6.04 -1.99
CA LEU A 180 -6.21 7.32 -1.28
C LEU A 180 -5.96 7.17 0.23
N MET A 181 -6.34 6.04 0.84
CA MET A 181 -6.00 5.74 2.24
C MET A 181 -4.58 5.21 2.38
N PHE A 182 -4.10 4.42 1.42
CA PHE A 182 -2.79 3.76 1.46
C PHE A 182 -1.89 4.27 0.31
N PRO A 183 -1.42 5.53 0.38
CA PRO A 183 -0.66 6.16 -0.71
C PRO A 183 0.69 5.51 -1.01
N ILE A 184 1.18 4.60 -0.16
CA ILE A 184 2.34 3.76 -0.47
C ILE A 184 2.17 2.98 -1.79
N LEU A 185 0.93 2.65 -2.17
CA LEU A 185 0.61 2.01 -3.46
C LEU A 185 1.02 2.85 -4.67
N LEU A 186 1.01 4.18 -4.51
CA LEU A 186 1.41 5.11 -5.57
C LEU A 186 2.94 5.17 -5.75
N ASP A 187 3.73 4.52 -4.89
CA ASP A 187 5.18 4.43 -5.15
C ASP A 187 5.48 3.60 -6.40
N TYR A 188 4.55 2.73 -6.82
CA TYR A 188 4.65 1.97 -8.05
C TYR A 188 4.13 2.72 -9.27
N GLN A 189 5.03 3.01 -10.22
CA GLN A 189 4.74 3.87 -11.37
C GLN A 189 3.58 3.38 -12.27
N PRO A 190 3.46 2.09 -12.62
CA PRO A 190 2.32 1.61 -13.40
C PRO A 190 0.97 1.84 -12.69
N LEU A 191 0.91 1.61 -11.38
CA LEU A 191 -0.29 1.89 -10.58
C LEU A 191 -0.60 3.38 -10.57
N PHE A 192 0.40 4.23 -10.32
CA PHE A 192 0.24 5.68 -10.34
C PHE A 192 -0.37 6.14 -11.68
N THR A 193 0.15 5.62 -12.80
CA THR A 193 -0.31 5.97 -14.15
C THR A 193 -1.76 5.55 -14.38
N GLU A 194 -2.12 4.31 -14.04
CA GLU A 194 -3.51 3.83 -14.14
C GLU A 194 -4.46 4.61 -13.22
N PHE A 195 -4.00 4.95 -12.03
CA PHE A 195 -4.78 5.74 -11.07
C PHE A 195 -5.03 7.16 -11.56
N GLU A 196 -4.03 7.79 -12.18
CA GLU A 196 -4.18 9.11 -12.79
C GLU A 196 -5.24 9.12 -13.91
N LEU A 197 -5.21 8.13 -14.81
CA LEU A 197 -6.23 7.96 -15.85
C LEU A 197 -7.62 7.74 -15.24
N PHE A 198 -7.68 6.91 -14.19
CA PHE A 198 -8.90 6.58 -13.49
C PHE A 198 -9.54 7.80 -12.81
N VAL A 199 -8.77 8.59 -12.04
CA VAL A 199 -9.28 9.78 -11.36
C VAL A 199 -9.82 10.80 -12.36
N GLU A 200 -9.11 11.03 -13.47
CA GLU A 200 -9.59 11.92 -14.53
C GLU A 200 -10.91 11.42 -15.14
N ALA A 201 -10.99 10.12 -15.45
CA ALA A 201 -12.16 9.54 -16.09
C ALA A 201 -13.40 9.54 -15.17
N ILE A 202 -13.21 9.25 -13.88
CA ILE A 202 -14.27 9.27 -12.88
C ILE A 202 -14.72 10.70 -12.57
N ASP A 203 -13.78 11.64 -12.39
CA ASP A 203 -14.13 13.03 -12.12
C ASP A 203 -14.98 13.65 -13.23
N ASN A 204 -14.62 13.37 -14.49
CA ASN A 204 -15.38 13.83 -15.66
C ASN A 204 -16.80 13.24 -15.73
N LYS A 205 -17.06 12.09 -15.08
CA LYS A 205 -18.37 11.43 -15.06
C LYS A 205 -19.21 11.77 -13.83
N HIS A 206 -18.56 11.90 -12.68
CA HIS A 206 -19.23 11.89 -11.37
C HIS A 206 -18.97 13.14 -10.52
N GLU A 207 -17.99 13.97 -10.87
CA GLU A 207 -17.49 15.06 -10.04
C GLU A 207 -17.08 14.59 -8.64
N LEU A 208 -15.81 14.21 -8.47
CA LEU A 208 -15.28 13.71 -7.22
C LEU A 208 -15.29 14.80 -6.15
N ALA A 209 -15.92 14.49 -5.03
CA ALA A 209 -15.98 15.31 -3.82
C ALA A 209 -15.90 14.43 -2.58
N LEU A 210 -15.33 14.98 -1.50
CA LEU A 210 -15.31 14.33 -0.20
C LEU A 210 -16.56 14.70 0.60
N SER A 211 -17.05 13.75 1.41
CA SER A 211 -18.14 14.01 2.33
C SER A 211 -17.62 14.33 3.73
N GLY A 212 -18.08 15.43 4.32
CA GLY A 212 -17.75 15.80 5.70
C GLY A 212 -16.25 16.05 5.91
N HIS A 213 -15.71 15.55 7.03
CA HIS A 213 -14.33 15.77 7.47
C HIS A 213 -13.42 14.56 7.22
N GLN A 214 -13.72 13.75 6.20
CA GLN A 214 -12.90 12.58 5.86
C GLN A 214 -11.48 13.00 5.47
N GLN A 215 -10.49 12.24 5.94
CA GLN A 215 -9.08 12.46 5.65
C GLN A 215 -8.56 11.30 4.82
N PHE A 216 -7.97 11.62 3.68
CA PHE A 216 -7.41 10.67 2.73
C PHE A 216 -6.02 11.14 2.32
N PRO A 217 -4.95 10.68 2.98
CA PRO A 217 -3.59 11.20 2.77
C PRO A 217 -3.16 11.18 1.29
N GLY A 218 -3.56 10.15 0.52
CA GLY A 218 -3.26 10.04 -0.90
C GLY A 218 -3.89 11.11 -1.79
N VAL A 219 -4.83 11.92 -1.29
CA VAL A 219 -5.32 13.11 -2.01
C VAL A 219 -4.18 14.08 -2.32
N TYR A 220 -3.21 14.23 -1.40
CA TYR A 220 -2.07 15.10 -1.63
C TYR A 220 -1.12 14.55 -2.71
N ALA A 221 -1.12 13.24 -2.97
CA ALA A 221 -0.36 12.67 -4.09
C ALA A 221 -0.90 13.13 -5.46
N LEU A 222 -2.21 13.45 -5.55
CA LEU A 222 -2.80 13.98 -6.78
C LEU A 222 -2.24 15.35 -7.18
N LEU A 223 -1.63 16.08 -6.23
CA LEU A 223 -0.98 17.37 -6.51
C LEU A 223 0.23 17.23 -7.45
N PHE A 224 0.79 16.02 -7.54
CA PHE A 224 1.95 15.67 -8.36
C PHE A 224 1.54 15.11 -9.74
N CYS A 225 0.25 14.87 -9.98
CA CYS A 225 -0.27 14.42 -11.27
C CYS A 225 -0.29 15.54 -12.32
N LYS A 226 -0.64 15.21 -13.57
CA LYS A 226 -0.93 16.14 -14.66
C LYS A 226 -2.05 17.11 -14.29
N ARG A 227 -2.12 18.22 -15.03
CA ARG A 227 -2.96 19.38 -14.72
C ARG A 227 -4.43 19.07 -14.42
N SER A 228 -5.07 18.18 -15.18
CA SER A 228 -6.49 17.84 -14.99
C SER A 228 -6.72 17.18 -13.63
N VAL A 229 -5.97 16.12 -13.32
CA VAL A 229 -6.05 15.40 -12.05
C VAL A 229 -5.57 16.26 -10.88
N ARG A 230 -4.58 17.11 -11.10
CA ARG A 230 -4.11 18.07 -10.09
C ARG A 230 -5.21 19.03 -9.64
N SER A 231 -6.09 19.45 -10.55
CA SER A 231 -7.23 20.30 -10.19
C SER A 231 -8.21 19.59 -9.26
N VAL A 232 -8.41 18.28 -9.45
CA VAL A 232 -9.18 17.41 -8.55
C VAL A 232 -8.48 17.35 -7.19
N GLY A 233 -7.17 17.10 -7.18
CA GLY A 233 -6.34 17.10 -5.97
C GLY A 233 -6.50 18.38 -5.14
N TYR A 234 -6.42 19.56 -5.78
CA TYR A 234 -6.66 20.84 -5.09
C TYR A 234 -8.05 20.96 -4.49
N ARG A 235 -9.10 20.54 -5.22
CA ARG A 235 -10.49 20.61 -4.73
C ARG A 235 -10.71 19.69 -3.53
N LEU A 236 -10.19 18.47 -3.60
CA LEU A 236 -10.28 17.48 -2.52
C LEU A 236 -9.44 17.90 -1.30
N ALA A 237 -8.18 18.31 -1.50
CA ALA A 237 -7.31 18.80 -0.43
C ALA A 237 -7.89 20.05 0.24
N GLY A 238 -8.47 20.97 -0.54
CA GLY A 238 -9.17 22.14 -0.01
C GLY A 238 -10.35 21.78 0.91
N SER A 239 -11.01 20.65 0.66
CA SER A 239 -12.10 20.15 1.51
C SER A 239 -11.59 19.49 2.80
N MET A 240 -10.39 18.89 2.77
CA MET A 240 -9.72 18.30 3.94
C MET A 240 -9.13 19.36 4.88
N GLY A 241 -8.81 20.55 4.35
CA GLY A 241 -8.18 21.64 5.10
C GLY A 241 -6.65 21.54 5.11
N ARG A 242 -6.04 22.31 6.01
CA ARG A 242 -4.57 22.32 6.19
C ARG A 242 -4.08 21.14 7.00
N VAL A 243 -2.90 20.66 6.65
CA VAL A 243 -2.16 19.62 7.38
C VAL A 243 -1.44 20.27 8.55
N ARG A 244 -1.83 19.90 9.77
CA ARG A 244 -1.41 20.60 10.98
C ARG A 244 -0.22 19.98 11.70
N ARG A 245 -0.07 18.66 11.59
CA ARG A 245 0.92 17.87 12.31
C ARG A 245 1.72 17.01 11.35
N ALA A 246 2.98 16.72 11.69
CA ALA A 246 3.82 15.82 10.91
C ALA A 246 3.24 14.41 10.78
N ALA A 247 2.56 13.91 11.82
CA ALA A 247 1.88 12.61 11.78
C ALA A 247 0.83 12.51 10.66
N ASP A 248 0.19 13.63 10.30
CA ASP A 248 -0.81 13.65 9.22
C ASP A 248 -0.13 13.56 7.81
N LEU A 249 1.20 13.78 7.73
CA LEU A 249 2.02 13.55 6.53
C LEU A 249 2.72 12.18 6.50
N GLU A 250 2.76 11.45 7.61
CA GLU A 250 3.48 10.18 7.74
C GLU A 250 3.16 9.18 6.62
N PRO A 251 1.88 8.98 6.21
CA PRO A 251 1.56 8.04 5.13
C PRO A 251 2.16 8.44 3.77
N LEU A 252 2.46 9.73 3.55
CA LEU A 252 3.02 10.23 2.29
C LEU A 252 4.56 10.21 2.26
N GLN A 253 5.23 9.96 3.39
CA GLN A 253 6.69 10.02 3.48
C GLN A 253 7.42 9.15 2.43
N PRO A 254 6.96 7.94 2.08
CA PRO A 254 7.59 7.16 1.02
C PRO A 254 7.59 7.87 -0.34
N LEU A 255 6.46 8.49 -0.71
CA LEU A 255 6.34 9.28 -1.94
C LEU A 255 7.17 10.56 -1.87
N LEU A 256 7.14 11.27 -0.74
CA LEU A 256 7.91 12.50 -0.54
C LEU A 256 9.41 12.23 -0.65
N LYS A 257 9.90 11.15 -0.06
CA LYS A 257 11.30 10.72 -0.17
C LYS A 257 11.71 10.53 -1.63
N LYS A 258 10.87 9.86 -2.42
CA LYS A 258 11.10 9.66 -3.85
C LYS A 258 11.07 10.98 -4.62
N PHE A 259 10.07 11.82 -4.39
CA PHE A 259 9.92 13.10 -5.10
C PHE A 259 11.05 14.08 -4.77
N ILE A 260 11.40 14.24 -3.49
CA ILE A 260 12.50 15.09 -3.05
C ILE A 260 13.84 14.56 -3.57
N GLY A 261 14.06 13.24 -3.50
CA GLY A 261 15.25 12.61 -4.09
C GLY A 261 15.36 12.85 -5.62
N CYS A 262 14.24 12.86 -6.34
CA CYS A 262 14.22 13.24 -7.76
C CYS A 262 14.57 14.72 -8.01
N LEU A 263 14.24 15.61 -7.08
CA LEU A 263 14.61 17.02 -7.19
C LEU A 263 16.09 17.27 -6.86
N GLU A 264 16.65 16.49 -5.93
CA GLU A 264 18.06 16.54 -5.55
C GLU A 264 18.99 16.06 -6.67
N ALA A 265 18.58 15.00 -7.39
CA ALA A 265 19.37 14.38 -8.45
C ALA A 265 19.43 15.27 -9.71
N ASP A 266 20.20 16.36 -9.64
CA ASP A 266 20.70 17.02 -10.83
C ASP A 266 21.65 16.06 -11.58
N VAL A 267 21.19 15.52 -12.71
CA VAL A 267 22.00 14.97 -13.83
C VAL A 267 22.36 13.46 -13.83
N LEU A 268 21.99 12.62 -12.85
CA LEU A 268 22.24 11.17 -12.96
C LEU A 268 20.99 10.31 -12.70
N PRO A 269 20.64 9.36 -13.60
CA PRO A 269 19.52 8.47 -13.36
C PRO A 269 19.82 7.64 -12.11
N LEU A 270 18.95 7.73 -11.12
CA LEU A 270 18.99 6.91 -9.92
C LEU A 270 18.82 5.44 -10.34
N VAL A 271 19.93 4.73 -10.55
CA VAL A 271 19.92 3.27 -10.65
C VAL A 271 19.73 2.73 -9.24
N MET A 272 18.49 2.75 -8.77
CA MET A 272 18.06 1.82 -7.73
C MET A 272 17.68 0.53 -8.44
N GLU A 273 18.42 -0.54 -8.13
CA GLU A 273 18.22 -1.90 -8.63
C GLU A 273 16.78 -2.40 -8.36
N THR A 274 15.86 -2.12 -9.28
CA THR A 274 14.55 -2.78 -9.33
C THR A 274 14.15 -2.92 -10.81
N SER A 275 13.69 -4.12 -11.16
CA SER A 275 13.66 -4.73 -12.49
C SER A 275 12.58 -4.21 -13.45
N ALA A 276 12.12 -2.96 -13.31
CA ALA A 276 11.12 -2.38 -14.21
C ALA A 276 11.59 -1.05 -14.82
N PRO A 277 11.40 -0.81 -16.13
CA PRO A 277 11.72 0.47 -16.75
C PRO A 277 10.78 1.54 -16.18
N ARG A 278 11.25 2.32 -15.20
CA ARG A 278 10.54 3.46 -14.65
C ARG A 278 10.58 4.58 -15.71
N THR A 279 9.42 4.93 -16.29
CA THR A 279 9.31 6.20 -17.02
C THR A 279 9.70 7.31 -16.04
N PRO A 280 10.65 8.20 -16.38
CA PRO A 280 11.07 9.26 -15.47
C PRO A 280 9.87 10.13 -15.11
N LEU A 281 9.66 10.36 -13.82
CA LEU A 281 8.68 11.32 -13.34
C LEU A 281 8.97 12.68 -13.95
N ASP A 282 7.92 13.38 -14.40
CA ASP A 282 8.06 14.74 -14.92
C ASP A 282 8.49 15.68 -13.78
N ARG A 283 9.76 16.09 -13.81
CA ARG A 283 10.38 16.95 -12.78
C ARG A 283 9.59 18.24 -12.56
N MET A 284 8.98 18.78 -13.63
CA MET A 284 8.12 19.95 -13.55
C MET A 284 6.85 19.66 -12.73
N SER A 285 6.21 18.52 -12.95
CA SER A 285 5.07 18.09 -12.15
C SER A 285 5.43 17.86 -10.68
N ILE A 286 6.65 17.38 -10.38
CA ILE A 286 7.15 17.27 -9.01
C ILE A 286 7.28 18.66 -8.35
N TRP A 287 7.94 19.61 -9.02
CA TRP A 287 8.08 20.98 -8.49
C TRP A 287 6.74 21.64 -8.21
N ILE A 288 5.77 21.49 -9.12
CA ILE A 288 4.44 22.04 -8.91
C ILE A 288 3.72 21.31 -7.79
N GLY A 289 3.87 19.99 -7.67
CA GLY A 289 3.33 19.20 -6.58
C GLY A 289 3.87 19.65 -5.22
N ILE A 290 5.19 19.78 -5.07
CA ILE A 290 5.84 20.30 -3.86
C ILE A 290 5.33 21.69 -3.50
N LYS A 291 5.33 22.63 -4.46
CA LYS A 291 4.78 23.97 -4.25
C LYS A 291 3.35 23.92 -3.74
N SER A 292 2.53 23.05 -4.33
CA SER A 292 1.11 22.92 -3.97
C SER A 292 0.95 22.36 -2.57
N LEU A 293 1.68 21.30 -2.25
CA LEU A 293 1.67 20.66 -0.94
C LEU A 293 2.07 21.63 0.17
N LEU A 294 3.16 22.38 -0.02
CA LEU A 294 3.61 23.40 0.94
C LEU A 294 2.52 24.42 1.25
N GLY A 295 1.68 24.79 0.27
CA GLY A 295 0.53 25.68 0.49
C GLY A 295 -0.57 25.12 1.40
N PHE A 296 -0.58 23.81 1.64
CA PHE A 296 -1.51 23.12 2.55
C PHE A 296 -0.90 22.80 3.92
N LEU A 297 0.40 23.00 4.13
CA LEU A 297 1.04 22.72 5.42
C LEU A 297 0.92 23.92 6.37
N ASP A 298 0.67 23.63 7.65
CA ASP A 298 0.96 24.57 8.73
C ASP A 298 2.42 24.38 9.21
N PRO A 299 3.01 25.38 9.91
CA PRO A 299 4.43 25.34 10.29
C PRO A 299 4.90 24.05 10.96
N PRO A 300 4.18 23.45 11.93
CA PRO A 300 4.65 22.21 12.56
C PRO A 300 4.71 21.02 11.60
N ALA A 301 3.72 20.89 10.69
CA ALA A 301 3.74 19.83 9.68
C ALA A 301 4.88 20.02 8.68
N PHE A 302 5.26 21.26 8.40
CA PHE A 302 6.37 21.57 7.51
C PHE A 302 7.73 21.31 8.18
N GLU A 303 7.95 21.82 9.40
CA GLU A 303 9.21 21.67 10.12
C GLU A 303 9.52 20.20 10.41
N GLU A 304 8.66 19.52 11.18
CA GLU A 304 8.86 18.14 11.59
C GLU A 304 8.61 17.16 10.42
N GLY A 305 7.63 17.44 9.56
CA GLY A 305 7.23 16.51 8.50
C GLY A 305 8.08 16.57 7.24
N ILE A 306 8.72 17.71 6.94
CA ILE A 306 9.56 17.91 5.75
C ILE A 306 11.01 18.22 6.12
N LEU A 307 11.29 19.24 6.93
CA LEU A 307 12.67 19.67 7.16
C LEU A 307 13.46 18.69 8.03
N GLU A 308 12.87 18.13 9.08
CA GLU A 308 13.56 17.12 9.90
C GLU A 308 13.80 15.81 9.13
N ASN A 309 12.83 15.38 8.31
CA ASN A 309 12.95 14.17 7.49
C ASN A 309 13.88 14.36 6.27
N TYR A 310 13.95 15.57 5.73
CA TYR A 310 14.74 15.92 4.55
C TYR A 310 15.54 17.22 4.78
N PRO A 311 16.60 17.22 5.61
CA PRO A 311 17.34 18.43 5.98
C PRO A 311 17.93 19.21 4.80
N PHE A 312 18.18 18.52 3.69
CA PHE A 312 18.75 19.07 2.45
C PHE A 312 17.69 19.72 1.53
N PHE A 313 16.41 19.67 1.88
CA PHE A 313 15.33 20.21 1.04
C PHE A 313 15.49 21.72 0.77
N LEU A 314 15.93 22.50 1.77
CA LEU A 314 16.19 23.93 1.59
C LEU A 314 17.31 24.17 0.56
N ASP A 315 18.38 23.38 0.63
CA ASP A 315 19.50 23.48 -0.32
C ASP A 315 19.06 23.17 -1.75
N ILE A 316 18.18 22.16 -1.93
CA ILE A 316 17.58 21.87 -3.24
C ILE A 316 16.86 23.11 -3.77
N VAL A 317 16.01 23.76 -2.97
CA VAL A 317 15.25 24.95 -3.39
C VAL A 317 16.20 26.09 -3.75
N LEU A 318 17.23 26.36 -2.94
CA LEU A 318 18.19 27.44 -3.19
C LEU A 318 19.02 27.22 -4.46
N ASN A 319 19.44 25.97 -4.72
CA ASN A 319 20.21 25.63 -5.92
C ASN A 319 19.40 25.88 -7.20
N HIS A 320 18.09 25.60 -7.19
CA HIS A 320 17.21 25.79 -8.35
C HIS A 320 16.78 27.24 -8.59
N ILE A 321 16.95 28.12 -7.60
CA ILE A 321 16.77 29.58 -7.76
C ILE A 321 17.99 30.21 -8.43
N SER A 322 19.16 29.56 -8.34
CA SER A 322 20.41 30.12 -8.87
C SER A 322 20.59 29.92 -10.38
N GLY A 323 19.67 29.23 -11.07
CA GLY A 323 19.77 28.91 -12.50
C GLY A 323 18.64 29.47 -13.37
N ASP A 324 18.92 29.68 -14.67
CA ASP A 324 17.94 30.05 -15.72
C ASP A 324 17.08 28.84 -16.16
N SER A 325 16.44 28.15 -15.20
CA SER A 325 15.61 26.98 -15.48
C SER A 325 14.12 27.34 -15.58
N LEU A 326 13.34 26.51 -16.30
CA LEU A 326 11.87 26.61 -16.29
C LEU A 326 11.26 26.37 -14.89
N GLU A 327 12.07 25.82 -13.97
CA GLU A 327 11.69 25.48 -12.59
C GLU A 327 11.92 26.64 -11.62
N PHE A 328 12.71 27.66 -12.02
CA PHE A 328 13.04 28.84 -11.21
C PHE A 328 11.81 29.46 -10.54
N SER A 329 10.73 29.71 -11.30
CA SER A 329 9.53 30.36 -10.77
C SER A 329 8.83 29.53 -9.68
N HIS A 330 8.93 28.20 -9.75
CA HIS A 330 8.40 27.30 -8.75
C HIS A 330 9.29 27.26 -7.52
N ALA A 331 10.61 27.16 -7.70
CA ALA A 331 11.57 27.20 -6.61
C ALA A 331 11.49 28.52 -5.82
N VAL A 332 11.41 29.67 -6.49
CA VAL A 332 11.21 30.98 -5.84
C VAL A 332 9.91 31.03 -5.04
N THR A 333 8.83 30.44 -5.57
CA THR A 333 7.56 30.40 -4.84
C THR A 333 7.67 29.51 -3.60
N CYS A 334 8.33 28.36 -3.71
CA CYS A 334 8.62 27.50 -2.57
C CYS A 334 9.40 28.30 -1.53
N LEU A 335 10.53 28.93 -1.89
CA LEU A 335 11.34 29.72 -0.96
C LEU A 335 10.54 30.80 -0.23
N ARG A 336 9.65 31.52 -0.95
CA ARG A 336 8.76 32.49 -0.31
C ARG A 336 7.88 31.84 0.75
N ILE A 337 7.27 30.70 0.42
CA ILE A 337 6.43 29.94 1.35
C ILE A 337 7.24 29.43 2.55
N LEU A 338 8.49 28.99 2.34
CA LEU A 338 9.37 28.56 3.44
C LEU A 338 9.62 29.71 4.42
N PHE A 339 9.91 30.93 3.92
CA PHE A 339 10.10 32.12 4.76
C PHE A 339 8.82 32.64 5.43
N GLU A 340 7.64 32.25 4.95
CA GLU A 340 6.37 32.58 5.61
C GLU A 340 6.04 31.61 6.76
N MET A 341 6.61 30.39 6.74
CA MET A 341 6.36 29.34 7.72
C MET A 341 7.43 29.25 8.82
N LEU A 342 8.69 29.58 8.51
CA LEU A 342 9.80 29.77 9.44
C LEU A 342 9.77 31.16 10.07
#